data_AF-F8MIW6-F1
#
_entry.id   AF-F8MIW6-F1
#
_cell.length_a   1.000
_cell.length_b   1.000
_cell.length_c   1.000
_cell.angle_alpha   90.00
_cell.angle_beta   90.00
_cell.angle_gamma   90.00
#
_symmetry.space_group_name_H-M   'P 1'
#
loop_
_entity.id
_entity.type
_entity.pdbx_description
1 polymer ?
#
loop_
_entity_poly.entity_id
_entity_poly.type
_entity_poly.pdbx_seq_one_letter_code
_entity_poly.pdbx_strand_id
1 'polypeptide(L)'
;MQLTRLQVLAAGLVPAMVSARALSPRAVDCAFATTADAGATCESFAASWGQSVDELKKLNPGITCPNLDTSKTYCVIGTVTADPTPSSSSSSSSSSSTSTTLKTTTTTKVSTTSSSTSTSSSTTAAPAPSNSPAMPGLAANCDGFYKVASGDSCDTIASKNGITTTQFKTWNTEINAECSNLWLDYYVCVHVPGAAAPTTTTKVTSTTAAPAPTNSPQMPGLAANCDGFYKVASGDSCDTIASKNSITTTQFKSWNTEIDAECSNLWLGYYVCVHVPGAVTQKPTTTTKATSTAPAATNSPQMPGIVSNCDGYYKVASGDQCSTIAAKYGITTDQFLSYNSYINAQCSNLWVDYYVCVHATPSPLMPGIAGNCKRYHQVKSGDSCSSIASSAGITFNQFRQYNTQVNADCSNLWLGYYVCTGV
;
A
#
# COMPACT_ATOMS: atom_id res chain seq x y z
N MET A 1 -68.73 -18.40 -57.95
CA MET A 1 -68.86 -19.81 -57.53
C MET A 1 -67.54 -20.52 -57.85
N GLN A 2 -66.96 -21.15 -56.82
CA GLN A 2 -66.04 -22.31 -56.83
C GLN A 2 -64.97 -22.44 -57.94
N LEU A 3 -63.70 -22.31 -57.58
CA LEU A 3 -62.75 -23.41 -57.27
C LEU A 3 -62.40 -24.29 -58.48
N THR A 4 -61.15 -24.24 -58.94
CA THR A 4 -60.27 -25.43 -58.92
C THR A 4 -58.79 -25.07 -59.17
N ARG A 5 -57.94 -25.80 -58.46
CA ARG A 5 -56.47 -25.77 -58.40
C ARG A 5 -55.82 -26.38 -59.65
N LEU A 6 -54.61 -25.97 -60.01
CA LEU A 6 -53.50 -26.92 -60.26
C LEU A 6 -52.11 -26.26 -60.21
N GLN A 7 -51.14 -27.08 -59.81
CA GLN A 7 -49.78 -26.79 -59.32
C GLN A 7 -48.79 -26.33 -60.40
N VAL A 8 -47.80 -25.53 -60.01
CA VAL A 8 -46.45 -25.53 -60.64
C VAL A 8 -45.40 -25.44 -59.54
N LEU A 9 -44.39 -26.31 -59.66
CA LEU A 9 -43.21 -26.45 -58.80
C LEU A 9 -42.40 -25.15 -58.72
N ALA A 10 -42.02 -24.73 -57.51
CA ALA A 10 -40.98 -23.73 -57.29
C ALA A 10 -39.69 -24.44 -56.87
N ALA A 11 -38.70 -24.42 -57.77
CA ALA A 11 -37.34 -24.86 -57.53
C ALA A 11 -36.67 -23.99 -56.46
N GLY A 12 -35.93 -24.64 -55.56
CA GLY A 12 -35.22 -24.00 -54.48
C GLY A 12 -34.11 -23.07 -54.94
N LEU A 13 -34.05 -21.91 -54.30
CA LEU A 13 -32.85 -21.11 -54.12
C LEU A 13 -32.86 -20.64 -52.67
N VAL A 14 -32.02 -21.25 -51.84
CA VAL A 14 -31.71 -20.79 -50.49
C VAL A 14 -30.72 -19.64 -50.65
N PRO A 15 -31.04 -18.41 -50.21
CA PRO A 15 -30.01 -17.40 -50.04
C PRO A 15 -29.12 -17.85 -48.89
N ALA A 16 -27.86 -18.14 -49.21
CA ALA A 16 -26.80 -18.32 -48.23
C ALA A 16 -26.77 -17.08 -47.33
N MET A 17 -27.18 -17.22 -46.07
CA MET A 17 -26.89 -16.22 -45.06
C MET A 17 -25.37 -16.22 -44.88
N VAL A 18 -24.72 -15.23 -45.49
CA VAL A 18 -23.38 -14.82 -45.08
C VAL A 18 -23.51 -14.45 -43.61
N SER A 19 -23.01 -15.31 -42.73
CA SER A 19 -22.73 -14.93 -41.35
C SER A 19 -21.70 -13.81 -41.42
N ALA A 20 -22.17 -12.57 -41.40
CA ALA A 20 -21.37 -11.48 -40.89
C ALA A 20 -21.07 -11.83 -39.44
N ARG A 21 -19.95 -12.51 -39.20
CA ARG A 21 -19.28 -12.44 -37.90
C ARG A 21 -19.01 -10.96 -37.71
N ALA A 22 -19.85 -10.30 -36.92
CA ALA A 22 -19.53 -9.01 -36.37
C ALA A 22 -18.16 -9.18 -35.70
N LEU A 23 -17.13 -8.58 -36.30
CA LEU A 23 -15.88 -8.32 -35.58
C LEU A 23 -16.30 -7.49 -34.39
N SER A 24 -16.28 -8.10 -33.22
CA SER A 24 -16.63 -7.45 -31.97
C SER A 24 -15.74 -6.20 -31.85
N PRO A 25 -16.29 -5.00 -31.67
CA PRO A 25 -15.44 -3.87 -31.33
C PRO A 25 -14.69 -4.26 -30.06
N ARG A 26 -13.39 -3.96 -30.00
CA ARG A 26 -12.55 -4.18 -28.81
C ARG A 26 -13.36 -3.81 -27.57
N ALA A 27 -13.75 -4.81 -26.79
CA ALA A 27 -14.56 -4.58 -25.61
C ALA A 27 -13.61 -4.11 -24.51
N VAL A 28 -13.61 -2.80 -24.28
CA VAL A 28 -13.13 -2.27 -23.00
C VAL A 28 -14.24 -2.56 -22.01
N ASP A 29 -13.99 -3.49 -21.10
CA ASP A 29 -14.84 -3.66 -19.93
C ASP A 29 -14.37 -2.68 -18.86
N CYS A 30 -15.06 -1.55 -18.79
CA CYS A 30 -14.69 -0.49 -17.88
C CYS A 30 -15.26 -0.76 -16.49
N ALA A 31 -14.38 -1.10 -15.55
CA ALA A 31 -14.75 -1.24 -14.15
C ALA A 31 -14.97 0.13 -13.48
N PHE A 32 -14.27 1.18 -13.93
CA PHE A 32 -14.42 2.53 -13.40
C PHE A 32 -14.02 3.61 -14.40
N ALA A 33 -14.88 4.62 -14.57
CA ALA A 33 -14.62 5.79 -15.39
C ALA A 33 -14.89 7.09 -14.61
N THR A 34 -14.10 8.13 -14.86
CA THR A 34 -14.24 9.44 -14.21
C THR A 34 -13.96 10.58 -15.19
N THR A 35 -14.42 11.80 -14.87
CA THR A 35 -14.12 13.01 -15.66
C THR A 35 -12.74 13.57 -15.33
N ALA A 36 -12.12 14.25 -16.30
CA ALA A 36 -10.88 14.97 -16.07
C ALA A 36 -11.13 16.36 -15.47
N ASP A 37 -10.27 16.79 -14.54
CA ASP A 37 -10.29 18.16 -14.00
C ASP A 37 -10.00 19.20 -15.08
N ALA A 38 -10.47 20.43 -14.86
CA ALA A 38 -10.23 21.54 -15.77
C ALA A 38 -8.72 21.81 -15.95
N GLY A 39 -8.22 21.61 -17.16
CA GLY A 39 -6.80 21.78 -17.51
C GLY A 39 -5.94 20.54 -17.31
N ALA A 40 -6.51 19.39 -16.92
CA ALA A 40 -5.77 18.14 -16.81
C ALA A 40 -5.27 17.65 -18.18
N THR A 41 -4.02 17.21 -18.23
CA THR A 41 -3.44 16.51 -19.38
C THR A 41 -3.57 15.00 -19.22
N CYS A 42 -3.53 14.24 -20.31
CA CYS A 42 -3.46 12.78 -20.27
C CYS A 42 -2.35 12.26 -19.34
N GLU A 43 -1.22 12.98 -19.22
CA GLU A 43 -0.11 12.60 -18.36
C GLU A 43 -0.43 12.79 -16.88
N SER A 44 -0.90 13.98 -16.50
CA SER A 44 -1.33 14.26 -15.12
C SER A 44 -2.51 13.40 -14.67
N PHE A 45 -3.45 13.14 -15.59
CA PHE A 45 -4.62 12.31 -15.33
C PHE A 45 -4.27 10.82 -15.31
N ALA A 46 -3.37 10.31 -16.17
CA ALA A 46 -2.93 8.92 -16.07
C ALA A 46 -2.11 8.68 -14.78
N ALA A 47 -1.25 9.63 -14.40
CA ALA A 47 -0.42 9.55 -13.21
C ALA A 47 -1.24 9.54 -11.90
N SER A 48 -2.35 10.27 -11.83
CA SER A 48 -3.24 10.25 -10.65
C SER A 48 -3.89 8.89 -10.42
N TRP A 49 -3.96 8.06 -11.45
CA TRP A 49 -4.45 6.67 -11.40
C TRP A 49 -3.32 5.63 -11.45
N GLY A 50 -2.06 6.05 -11.33
CA GLY A 50 -0.91 5.14 -11.31
C GLY A 50 -0.69 4.37 -12.61
N GLN A 51 -1.23 4.85 -13.73
CA GLN A 51 -1.16 4.19 -15.04
C GLN A 51 -0.39 5.02 -16.08
N SER A 52 0.02 4.38 -17.17
CA SER A 52 0.69 5.08 -18.28
C SER A 52 -0.32 5.75 -19.23
N VAL A 53 0.11 6.78 -19.96
CA VAL A 53 -0.72 7.43 -21.00
C VAL A 53 -1.17 6.43 -22.08
N ASP A 54 -0.33 5.44 -22.39
CA ASP A 54 -0.67 4.40 -23.37
C ASP A 54 -1.70 3.41 -22.84
N GLU A 55 -1.73 3.16 -21.53
CA GLU A 55 -2.74 2.35 -20.87
C GLU A 55 -4.08 3.08 -20.80
N LEU A 56 -4.07 4.37 -20.46
CA LEU A 56 -5.24 5.24 -20.53
C LEU A 56 -5.82 5.27 -21.96
N LYS A 57 -4.99 5.32 -23.01
CA LYS A 57 -5.43 5.25 -24.41
C LYS A 57 -6.02 3.89 -24.80
N LYS A 58 -5.51 2.80 -24.24
CA LYS A 58 -6.04 1.45 -24.48
C LYS A 58 -7.43 1.28 -23.87
N LEU A 59 -7.64 1.85 -22.68
CA LEU A 59 -8.94 1.88 -22.00
C LEU A 59 -9.93 2.88 -22.63
N ASN A 60 -9.44 3.90 -23.33
CA ASN A 60 -10.28 4.93 -23.95
C ASN A 60 -9.98 5.10 -25.44
N PRO A 61 -10.43 4.15 -26.29
CA PRO A 61 -10.30 4.29 -27.73
C PRO A 61 -10.91 5.61 -28.22
N GLY A 62 -10.10 6.46 -28.85
CA GLY A 62 -10.52 7.77 -29.35
C GLY A 62 -10.25 8.96 -28.41
N ILE A 63 -9.54 8.75 -27.29
CA ILE A 63 -9.02 9.85 -26.46
C ILE A 63 -7.96 10.66 -27.23
N THR A 64 -8.11 11.99 -27.22
CA THR A 64 -7.15 12.91 -27.82
C THR A 64 -6.21 13.43 -26.73
N CYS A 65 -4.91 13.24 -26.88
CA CYS A 65 -3.89 13.77 -25.97
C CYS A 65 -3.10 14.90 -26.65
N PRO A 66 -2.57 15.90 -25.91
CA PRO A 66 -2.39 15.91 -24.46
C PRO A 66 -3.60 16.38 -23.65
N ASN A 67 -4.59 17.05 -24.24
CA ASN A 67 -5.67 17.70 -23.50
C ASN A 67 -6.91 16.81 -23.36
N LEU A 68 -7.44 16.69 -22.14
CA LEU A 68 -8.67 15.97 -21.88
C LEU A 68 -9.89 16.91 -21.97
N ASP A 69 -10.97 16.37 -22.52
CA ASP A 69 -12.26 17.02 -22.61
C ASP A 69 -13.00 16.81 -21.28
N THR A 70 -13.19 17.90 -20.53
CA THR A 70 -13.84 17.88 -19.22
C THR A 70 -15.33 17.52 -19.28
N SER A 71 -15.92 17.49 -20.49
CA SER A 71 -17.30 17.03 -20.70
C SER A 71 -17.41 15.52 -20.92
N LYS A 72 -16.27 14.80 -20.97
CA LYS A 72 -16.21 13.36 -21.20
C LYS A 72 -15.76 12.61 -19.95
N THR A 73 -16.23 11.38 -19.82
CA THR A 73 -15.75 10.41 -18.85
C THR A 73 -14.72 9.49 -19.48
N TYR A 74 -13.68 9.18 -18.72
CA TYR A 74 -12.55 8.35 -19.13
C TYR A 74 -12.46 7.14 -18.22
N CYS A 75 -12.44 5.96 -18.81
CA CYS A 75 -12.16 4.71 -18.14
C CYS A 75 -10.73 4.70 -17.59
N VAL A 76 -10.58 4.56 -16.27
CA VAL A 76 -9.28 4.54 -15.59
C VAL A 76 -8.99 3.22 -14.90
N ILE A 77 -10.00 2.35 -14.76
CA ILE A 77 -9.85 0.97 -14.31
C ILE A 77 -10.71 0.10 -15.22
N GLY A 78 -10.13 -0.91 -15.86
CA GLY A 78 -10.87 -1.82 -16.73
C GLY A 78 -9.97 -2.86 -17.35
N THR A 79 -10.59 -3.77 -18.09
CA THR A 79 -9.86 -4.77 -18.88
C THR A 79 -10.08 -4.53 -20.37
N VAL A 80 -9.00 -4.68 -21.13
CA VAL A 80 -9.10 -4.65 -22.60
C VAL A 80 -9.03 -6.10 -23.06
N THR A 81 -10.16 -6.65 -23.49
CA THR A 81 -10.14 -7.98 -24.09
C THR A 81 -9.47 -7.88 -25.45
N ALA A 82 -8.24 -8.38 -25.56
CA ALA A 82 -7.62 -8.60 -26.86
C ALA A 82 -8.38 -9.70 -27.60
N ASP A 83 -8.64 -9.50 -28.88
CA ASP A 83 -9.16 -10.56 -29.76
C ASP A 83 -8.25 -11.80 -29.64
N PRO A 84 -8.75 -13.05 -29.65
CA PRO A 84 -7.90 -14.23 -29.73
C PRO A 84 -7.09 -14.18 -31.03
N THR A 85 -5.85 -13.69 -30.94
CA THR A 85 -4.93 -13.64 -32.07
C THR A 85 -4.46 -15.06 -32.42
N PRO A 86 -4.59 -15.49 -33.68
CA PRO A 86 -3.92 -16.69 -34.15
C PRO A 86 -2.41 -16.48 -34.08
N SER A 87 -1.73 -17.50 -33.56
CA SER A 87 -0.28 -17.64 -33.51
C SER A 87 0.37 -17.23 -34.84
N SER A 88 1.29 -16.27 -34.79
CA SER A 88 2.36 -16.10 -35.79
C SER A 88 3.46 -15.18 -35.25
N SER A 89 4.67 -15.64 -35.46
CA SER A 89 5.94 -15.24 -34.87
C SER A 89 6.49 -13.88 -35.34
N SER A 90 7.43 -13.38 -34.53
CA SER A 90 8.66 -12.65 -34.94
C SER A 90 8.71 -11.11 -34.72
N SER A 91 9.61 -10.74 -33.81
CA SER A 91 10.74 -9.80 -34.00
C SER A 91 10.49 -8.28 -34.09
N SER A 92 11.01 -7.60 -33.06
CA SER A 92 11.89 -6.42 -33.05
C SER A 92 11.92 -5.49 -34.29
N SER A 93 11.78 -4.18 -34.06
CA SER A 93 12.80 -3.16 -34.39
C SER A 93 12.39 -1.75 -33.99
N SER A 94 13.33 -1.07 -33.35
CA SER A 94 13.43 0.38 -33.13
C SER A 94 13.59 1.13 -34.46
N SER A 95 13.16 2.40 -34.52
CA SER A 95 13.96 3.54 -35.03
C SER A 95 13.17 4.85 -35.08
N SER A 96 13.93 5.91 -34.85
CA SER A 96 13.64 7.33 -34.68
C SER A 96 13.68 8.15 -35.98
N SER A 97 13.44 9.47 -35.82
CA SER A 97 13.72 10.62 -36.73
C SER A 97 12.63 10.94 -37.76
N THR A 98 12.35 12.18 -38.20
CA THR A 98 12.68 13.56 -37.82
C THR A 98 11.84 14.47 -38.75
N SER A 99 11.37 15.61 -38.21
CA SER A 99 11.09 16.91 -38.86
C SER A 99 10.35 16.98 -40.22
N THR A 100 9.25 17.77 -40.25
CA THR A 100 9.09 18.81 -41.29
C THR A 100 8.21 19.96 -40.78
N THR A 101 8.75 21.18 -40.83
CA THR A 101 8.09 22.47 -40.62
C THR A 101 7.54 22.98 -41.96
N LEU A 102 6.35 23.63 -41.97
CA LEU A 102 6.09 24.95 -42.60
C LEU A 102 4.57 25.30 -42.65
N LYS A 103 4.17 26.18 -41.73
CA LYS A 103 3.60 27.54 -41.91
C LYS A 103 2.48 27.84 -42.93
N THR A 104 1.47 28.53 -42.37
CA THR A 104 0.68 29.69 -42.89
C THR A 104 -0.58 29.40 -43.73
N THR A 105 -1.76 29.74 -43.21
CA THR A 105 -2.54 30.89 -43.72
C THR A 105 -3.65 31.36 -42.76
N THR A 106 -3.75 32.67 -42.71
CA THR A 106 -4.63 33.54 -41.92
C THR A 106 -6.03 33.61 -42.51
N THR A 107 -7.09 33.68 -41.69
CA THR A 107 -8.28 34.45 -42.05
C THR A 107 -8.99 35.00 -40.81
N THR A 108 -9.03 36.31 -40.74
CA THR A 108 -9.66 37.18 -39.75
C THR A 108 -11.15 37.34 -40.07
N LYS A 109 -12.04 37.32 -39.06
CA LYS A 109 -13.31 38.06 -39.10
C LYS A 109 -13.81 38.44 -37.70
N VAL A 110 -13.90 39.75 -37.49
CA VAL A 110 -14.55 40.55 -36.42
C VAL A 110 -16.09 40.38 -36.56
N SER A 111 -16.95 40.31 -35.54
CA SER A 111 -17.43 41.27 -34.51
C SER A 111 -18.47 40.46 -33.66
N THR A 112 -18.94 40.76 -32.44
CA THR A 112 -19.47 42.00 -31.86
C THR A 112 -19.80 41.75 -30.38
N THR A 113 -19.52 42.73 -29.54
CA THR A 113 -19.91 42.86 -28.13
C THR A 113 -21.41 43.10 -27.97
N SER A 114 -22.04 42.54 -26.93
CA SER A 114 -23.26 43.11 -26.31
C SER A 114 -23.37 42.70 -24.85
N SER A 115 -23.25 43.71 -23.99
CA SER A 115 -23.48 43.66 -22.54
C SER A 115 -24.98 43.57 -22.23
N SER A 116 -25.35 42.84 -21.19
CA SER A 116 -26.61 43.10 -20.48
C SER A 116 -26.43 42.92 -18.97
N THR A 117 -26.68 44.02 -18.27
CA THR A 117 -26.74 44.17 -16.83
C THR A 117 -28.14 43.75 -16.36
N SER A 118 -28.25 42.96 -15.30
CA SER A 118 -29.46 42.95 -14.46
C SER A 118 -29.11 42.67 -12.99
N THR A 119 -29.84 43.37 -12.14
CA THR A 119 -29.51 43.72 -10.76
C THR A 119 -30.15 42.75 -9.76
N SER A 120 -29.34 42.37 -8.77
CA SER A 120 -29.60 41.90 -7.40
C SER A 120 -31.02 41.44 -6.99
N SER A 121 -31.10 40.20 -6.51
CA SER A 121 -31.90 39.87 -5.32
C SER A 121 -31.06 39.00 -4.38
N SER A 122 -30.64 39.60 -3.28
CA SER A 122 -29.94 38.99 -2.16
C SER A 122 -30.94 38.26 -1.27
N THR A 123 -30.90 36.94 -1.28
CA THR A 123 -31.32 36.12 -0.14
C THR A 123 -30.08 35.41 0.38
N THR A 124 -29.56 35.95 1.47
CA THR A 124 -28.49 35.38 2.28
C THR A 124 -29.01 34.11 2.95
N ALA A 125 -28.99 32.99 2.23
CA ALA A 125 -28.95 31.68 2.85
C ALA A 125 -27.49 31.27 2.92
N ALA A 126 -26.95 31.15 4.14
CA ALA A 126 -25.67 30.49 4.35
C ALA A 126 -25.70 29.13 3.62
N PRO A 127 -24.65 28.74 2.86
CA PRO A 127 -24.64 27.42 2.25
C PRO A 127 -24.74 26.38 3.38
N ALA A 128 -25.74 25.50 3.25
CA ALA A 128 -25.88 24.30 4.07
C ALA A 128 -24.53 23.54 4.10
N PRO A 129 -24.19 22.81 5.17
CA PRO A 129 -22.92 22.11 5.27
C PRO A 129 -22.71 21.23 4.03
N SER A 130 -21.74 21.62 3.19
CA SER A 130 -21.46 20.97 1.91
C SER A 130 -20.83 19.60 2.18
N ASN A 131 -21.64 18.55 2.18
CA ASN A 131 -21.24 17.15 2.25
C ASN A 131 -20.67 16.63 0.92
N SER A 132 -19.81 17.42 0.28
CA SER A 132 -19.16 17.12 -1.01
C SER A 132 -17.62 17.14 -0.87
N PRO A 133 -16.89 16.19 -1.48
CA PRO A 133 -17.41 15.08 -2.28
C PRO A 133 -17.98 13.96 -1.40
N ALA A 134 -19.13 13.40 -1.77
CA ALA A 134 -19.73 12.24 -1.12
C ALA A 134 -19.41 10.96 -1.90
N MET A 135 -19.29 9.83 -1.21
CA MET A 135 -19.19 8.54 -1.91
C MET A 135 -20.48 8.28 -2.72
N PRO A 136 -20.42 7.46 -3.78
CA PRO A 136 -21.63 6.95 -4.40
C PRO A 136 -22.47 6.10 -3.42
N GLY A 137 -23.78 5.98 -3.66
CA GLY A 137 -24.65 5.06 -2.91
C GLY A 137 -25.10 5.51 -1.52
N LEU A 138 -24.96 6.79 -1.17
CA LEU A 138 -25.54 7.31 0.08
C LEU A 138 -27.07 7.24 0.04
N ALA A 139 -27.68 6.93 1.18
CA ALA A 139 -29.12 6.96 1.35
C ALA A 139 -29.70 8.31 0.90
N ALA A 140 -30.76 8.28 0.09
CA ALA A 140 -31.38 9.49 -0.46
C ALA A 140 -31.93 10.43 0.63
N ASN A 141 -32.26 9.88 1.80
CA ASN A 141 -32.72 10.62 2.98
C ASN A 141 -31.61 10.81 4.02
N CYS A 142 -30.33 10.75 3.65
CA CYS A 142 -29.24 11.00 4.57
C CYS A 142 -29.22 12.46 5.05
N ASP A 143 -29.25 12.66 6.37
CA ASP A 143 -29.17 13.97 7.02
C ASP A 143 -28.00 14.09 8.01
N GLY A 144 -27.20 13.03 8.18
CA GLY A 144 -25.92 13.07 8.90
C GLY A 144 -24.78 12.48 8.10
N PHE A 145 -23.68 13.23 7.98
CA PHE A 145 -22.53 12.88 7.16
C PHE A 145 -21.27 12.77 7.99
N TYR A 146 -20.42 11.81 7.63
CA TYR A 146 -19.11 11.61 8.22
C TYR A 146 -18.05 11.67 7.12
N LYS A 147 -17.00 12.48 7.31
CA LYS A 147 -15.87 12.54 6.37
C LYS A 147 -14.89 11.43 6.70
N VAL A 148 -14.67 10.52 5.76
CA VAL A 148 -13.73 9.41 5.91
C VAL A 148 -12.32 9.96 6.06
N ALA A 149 -11.65 9.60 7.15
CA ALA A 149 -10.27 9.92 7.45
C ALA A 149 -9.38 8.67 7.32
N SER A 150 -8.07 8.89 7.27
CA SER A 150 -7.11 7.80 7.13
C SER A 150 -7.17 6.90 8.37
N GLY A 151 -7.39 5.60 8.16
CA GLY A 151 -7.55 4.61 9.24
C GLY A 151 -9.00 4.36 9.70
N ASP A 152 -9.99 4.95 9.04
CA ASP A 152 -11.40 4.63 9.28
C ASP A 152 -11.81 3.28 8.65
N SER A 153 -12.72 2.57 9.32
CA SER A 153 -13.41 1.37 8.83
C SER A 153 -14.92 1.50 9.08
N CYS A 154 -15.73 0.61 8.51
CA CYS A 154 -17.19 0.67 8.68
C CYS A 154 -17.57 0.55 10.14
N ASP A 155 -16.92 -0.34 10.88
CA ASP A 155 -17.21 -0.57 12.30
C ASP A 155 -16.81 0.62 13.16
N THR A 156 -15.69 1.28 12.84
CA THR A 156 -15.22 2.45 13.61
C THR A 156 -16.10 3.66 13.34
N ILE A 157 -16.51 3.88 12.08
CA ILE A 157 -17.45 4.94 11.71
C ILE A 157 -18.82 4.67 12.33
N ALA A 158 -19.33 3.45 12.22
CA ALA A 158 -20.64 3.07 12.78
C ALA A 158 -20.67 3.27 14.30
N SER A 159 -19.65 2.77 15.00
CA SER A 159 -19.52 2.92 16.45
C SER A 159 -19.41 4.38 16.89
N LYS A 160 -18.62 5.19 16.17
CA LYS A 160 -18.46 6.63 16.44
C LYS A 160 -19.76 7.42 16.30
N ASN A 161 -20.67 6.94 15.46
CA ASN A 161 -21.96 7.57 15.22
C ASN A 161 -23.12 6.85 15.93
N GLY A 162 -22.83 5.87 16.81
CA GLY A 162 -23.84 5.19 17.62
C GLY A 162 -24.80 4.31 16.81
N ILE A 163 -24.38 3.82 15.66
CA ILE A 163 -25.16 2.98 14.74
C ILE A 163 -24.49 1.62 14.57
N THR A 164 -25.24 0.64 14.09
CA THR A 164 -24.67 -0.68 13.74
C THR A 164 -23.96 -0.62 12.38
N THR A 165 -22.94 -1.45 12.18
CA THR A 165 -22.26 -1.61 10.88
C THR A 165 -23.24 -2.00 9.78
N THR A 166 -24.28 -2.76 10.12
CA THR A 166 -25.39 -3.09 9.20
C THR A 166 -26.18 -1.85 8.81
N GLN A 167 -26.54 -0.97 9.76
CA GLN A 167 -27.20 0.31 9.44
C GLN A 167 -26.30 1.20 8.58
N PHE A 168 -25.02 1.31 8.94
CA PHE A 168 -24.03 2.07 8.17
C PHE A 168 -23.92 1.58 6.72
N LYS A 169 -23.76 0.26 6.50
CA LYS A 169 -23.70 -0.32 5.14
C LYS A 169 -25.04 -0.20 4.40
N THR A 170 -26.17 -0.26 5.11
CA THR A 170 -27.50 -0.05 4.51
C THR A 170 -27.68 1.38 3.99
N TRP A 171 -27.10 2.37 4.68
CA TRP A 171 -27.18 3.77 4.25
C TRP A 171 -26.09 4.18 3.26
N ASN A 172 -25.16 3.28 2.94
CA ASN A 172 -24.05 3.50 2.02
C ASN A 172 -23.87 2.26 1.13
N THR A 173 -24.78 2.10 0.16
CA THR A 173 -24.98 0.84 -0.58
C THR A 173 -23.80 0.42 -1.46
N GLU A 174 -22.92 1.36 -1.79
CA GLU A 174 -21.73 1.10 -2.61
C GLU A 174 -20.51 0.69 -1.75
N ILE A 175 -20.64 0.64 -0.43
CA ILE A 175 -19.61 0.07 0.44
C ILE A 175 -19.71 -1.47 0.37
N ASN A 176 -18.59 -2.12 0.06
CA ASN A 176 -18.53 -3.57 -0.07
C ASN A 176 -18.60 -4.28 1.29
N ALA A 177 -18.81 -5.60 1.24
CA ALA A 177 -18.95 -6.43 2.45
C ALA A 177 -17.72 -6.33 3.38
N GLU A 178 -16.52 -6.25 2.81
CA GLU A 178 -15.24 -6.19 3.52
C GLU A 178 -14.88 -4.77 4.02
N CYS A 179 -15.71 -3.77 3.72
CA CYS A 179 -15.44 -2.35 3.98
C CYS A 179 -14.08 -1.83 3.47
N SER A 180 -13.53 -2.45 2.43
CA SER A 180 -12.20 -2.12 1.91
C SER A 180 -12.20 -0.95 0.92
N ASN A 181 -13.37 -0.41 0.60
CA ASN A 181 -13.56 0.62 -0.42
C ASN A 181 -14.08 1.96 0.15
N LEU A 182 -13.75 2.28 1.41
CA LEU A 182 -13.94 3.62 1.96
C LEU A 182 -12.96 4.61 1.31
N TRP A 183 -13.46 5.71 0.76
CA TRP A 183 -12.64 6.70 0.06
C TRP A 183 -12.20 7.79 1.02
N LEU A 184 -10.88 7.93 1.17
CA LEU A 184 -10.31 9.00 1.98
C LEU A 184 -10.80 10.37 1.51
N ASP A 185 -11.16 11.23 2.45
CA ASP A 185 -11.67 12.59 2.24
C ASP A 185 -13.07 12.69 1.58
N TYR A 186 -13.79 11.58 1.42
CA TYR A 186 -15.19 11.58 0.97
C TYR A 186 -16.18 11.45 2.14
N TYR A 187 -17.40 11.97 1.95
CA TYR A 187 -18.49 11.87 2.93
C TYR A 187 -19.32 10.59 2.76
N VAL A 188 -19.65 9.98 3.89
CA VAL A 188 -20.54 8.80 4.02
C VAL A 188 -21.72 9.11 4.92
N CYS A 189 -22.83 8.41 4.73
CA CYS A 189 -24.04 8.57 5.52
C CYS A 189 -23.93 7.88 6.87
N VAL A 190 -24.23 8.59 7.95
CA VAL A 190 -24.20 8.07 9.33
C VAL A 190 -25.47 8.37 10.11
N HIS A 191 -26.45 9.00 9.47
CA HIS A 191 -27.78 9.20 10.05
C HIS A 191 -28.82 9.37 8.95
N VAL A 192 -30.00 8.80 9.18
CA VAL A 192 -31.22 9.04 8.40
C VAL A 192 -32.38 9.35 9.35
N PRO A 193 -33.37 10.17 8.96
CA PRO A 193 -34.53 10.48 9.79
C PRO A 193 -35.30 9.22 10.21
N GLY A 194 -35.59 9.10 11.51
CA GLY A 194 -36.35 7.98 12.07
C GLY A 194 -35.54 6.72 12.37
N ALA A 195 -34.20 6.77 12.28
CA ALA A 195 -33.35 5.67 12.70
C ALA A 195 -33.55 5.34 14.20
N ALA A 196 -34.07 4.14 14.49
CA ALA A 196 -34.16 3.65 15.86
C ALA A 196 -32.76 3.35 16.42
N ALA A 197 -32.47 3.87 17.61
CA ALA A 197 -31.26 3.52 18.34
C ALA A 197 -31.25 2.00 18.61
N PRO A 198 -30.11 1.30 18.44
CA PRO A 198 -30.05 -0.14 18.65
C PRO A 198 -30.46 -0.49 20.08
N THR A 199 -31.54 -1.28 20.21
CA THR A 199 -32.09 -1.68 21.51
C THR A 199 -31.38 -2.96 21.98
N THR A 200 -30.31 -2.82 22.75
CA THR A 200 -29.58 -3.97 23.31
C THR A 200 -30.38 -4.61 24.44
N THR A 201 -31.10 -5.69 24.13
CA THR A 201 -31.78 -6.52 25.12
C THR A 201 -30.83 -7.58 25.65
N THR A 202 -30.15 -7.33 26.77
CA THR A 202 -29.74 -8.40 27.69
C THR A 202 -29.62 -7.85 29.11
N LYS A 203 -30.53 -8.31 29.97
CA LYS A 203 -30.58 -8.11 31.42
C LYS A 203 -29.44 -8.90 32.07
N VAL A 204 -28.42 -8.23 32.58
CA VAL A 204 -27.59 -8.72 33.70
C VAL A 204 -27.33 -7.56 34.66
N THR A 205 -27.50 -7.89 35.94
CA THR A 205 -27.61 -7.04 37.12
C THR A 205 -26.49 -6.00 37.27
N SER A 206 -26.92 -4.76 37.52
CA SER A 206 -26.10 -3.61 37.86
C SER A 206 -25.35 -3.78 39.19
N THR A 207 -24.03 -3.61 39.16
CA THR A 207 -23.27 -3.08 40.28
C THR A 207 -22.51 -1.84 39.81
N THR A 208 -22.81 -0.72 40.47
CA THR A 208 -22.20 0.60 40.31
C THR A 208 -20.68 0.55 40.55
N ALA A 209 -19.85 0.95 39.57
CA ALA A 209 -18.69 1.86 39.72
C ALA A 209 -17.77 1.92 38.48
N ALA A 210 -17.19 3.11 38.30
CA ALA A 210 -15.94 3.48 37.62
C ALA A 210 -15.97 3.78 36.09
N PRO A 211 -15.20 4.80 35.64
CA PRO A 211 -15.26 5.35 34.29
C PRO A 211 -14.73 4.33 33.26
N ALA A 212 -15.24 4.42 32.02
CA ALA A 212 -14.81 3.60 30.90
C ALA A 212 -13.27 3.54 30.79
N PRO A 213 -12.67 2.36 30.55
CA PRO A 213 -11.22 2.25 30.48
C PRO A 213 -10.71 3.15 29.35
N THR A 214 -9.63 3.88 29.62
CA THR A 214 -8.98 4.88 28.75
C THR A 214 -8.35 4.29 27.47
N ASN A 215 -8.66 3.04 27.14
CA ASN A 215 -7.96 2.22 26.15
C ASN A 215 -8.83 1.97 24.92
N SER A 216 -9.28 3.05 24.28
CA SER A 216 -9.98 3.03 22.99
C SER A 216 -9.17 3.80 21.94
N PRO A 217 -9.19 3.38 20.66
CA PRO A 217 -9.94 2.25 20.08
C PRO A 217 -9.24 0.90 20.27
N GLN A 218 -9.96 -0.22 20.29
CA GLN A 218 -9.43 -1.58 20.47
C GLN A 218 -9.51 -2.37 19.16
N MET A 219 -8.56 -3.28 18.91
CA MET A 219 -8.65 -4.18 17.77
C MET A 219 -9.85 -5.14 17.92
N PRO A 220 -10.41 -5.64 16.81
CA PRO A 220 -11.36 -6.75 16.85
C PRO A 220 -10.75 -8.04 17.45
N GLY A 221 -11.61 -8.92 17.95
CA GLY A 221 -11.18 -10.23 18.47
C GLY A 221 -10.44 -10.21 19.82
N LEU A 222 -10.48 -9.11 20.58
CA LEU A 222 -9.91 -9.07 21.93
C LEU A 222 -10.67 -10.02 22.87
N ALA A 223 -9.94 -10.72 23.74
CA ALA A 223 -10.51 -11.58 24.76
C ALA A 223 -11.51 -10.80 25.62
N ALA A 224 -12.70 -11.38 25.84
CA ALA A 224 -13.78 -10.72 26.59
C ALA A 224 -13.40 -10.41 28.06
N ASN A 225 -12.44 -11.16 28.61
CA ASN A 225 -11.90 -10.96 29.95
C ASN A 225 -10.54 -10.22 29.94
N CYS A 226 -10.24 -9.45 28.89
CA CYS A 226 -9.01 -8.66 28.86
C CYS A 226 -9.00 -7.55 29.91
N ASP A 227 -7.99 -7.54 30.77
CA ASP A 227 -7.78 -6.51 31.79
C ASP A 227 -6.42 -5.80 31.66
N GLY A 228 -5.59 -6.18 30.68
CA GLY A 228 -4.38 -5.43 30.29
C GLY A 228 -4.33 -5.15 28.80
N PHE A 229 -4.06 -3.90 28.45
CA PHE A 229 -4.12 -3.41 27.07
C PHE A 229 -2.79 -2.79 26.64
N TYR A 230 -2.41 -3.00 25.39
CA TYR A 230 -1.24 -2.42 24.77
C TYR A 230 -1.63 -1.65 23.50
N LYS A 231 -1.25 -0.37 23.41
CA LYS A 231 -1.49 0.43 22.21
C LYS A 231 -0.44 0.10 21.16
N VAL A 232 -0.87 -0.50 20.06
CA VAL A 232 -0.02 -0.84 18.92
C VAL A 232 0.61 0.46 18.38
N ALA A 233 1.94 0.51 18.34
CA ALA A 233 2.73 1.58 17.79
C ALA A 233 3.38 1.15 16.48
N SER A 234 3.84 2.13 15.69
CA SER A 234 4.50 1.85 14.41
C SER A 234 5.76 1.01 14.63
N GLY A 235 5.88 -0.12 13.92
CA GLY A 235 6.97 -1.08 14.06
C GLY A 235 6.74 -2.20 15.07
N ASP A 236 5.57 -2.25 15.73
CA ASP A 236 5.22 -3.39 16.57
C ASP A 236 4.87 -4.63 15.74
N SER A 237 5.27 -5.80 16.25
CA SER A 237 4.84 -7.12 15.80
C SER A 237 4.27 -7.91 16.98
N CYS A 238 3.63 -9.06 16.72
CA CYS A 238 3.09 -9.90 17.78
C CYS A 238 4.19 -10.34 18.76
N ASP A 239 5.37 -10.66 18.24
CA ASP A 239 6.50 -11.10 19.06
C ASP A 239 7.05 -9.96 19.92
N THR A 240 7.13 -8.72 19.39
CA THR A 240 7.61 -7.58 20.16
C THR A 240 6.62 -7.17 21.23
N ILE A 241 5.31 -7.18 20.94
CA ILE A 241 4.25 -6.89 21.90
C ILE A 241 4.20 -7.97 22.99
N ALA A 242 4.24 -9.24 22.61
CA ALA A 242 4.21 -10.35 23.56
C ALA A 242 5.42 -10.31 24.50
N SER A 243 6.62 -10.12 23.96
CA SER A 243 7.85 -10.00 24.74
C SER A 243 7.82 -8.81 25.70
N LYS A 244 7.33 -7.66 25.23
CA LYS A 244 7.20 -6.43 26.04
C LYS A 244 6.24 -6.59 27.22
N ASN A 245 5.26 -7.48 27.10
CA ASN A 245 4.29 -7.78 28.13
C ASN A 245 4.58 -9.11 28.87
N SER A 246 5.77 -9.70 28.68
CA SER A 246 6.21 -10.95 29.35
C SER A 246 5.26 -12.14 29.15
N ILE A 247 4.69 -12.26 27.95
CA ILE A 247 3.80 -13.33 27.51
C ILE A 247 4.36 -13.96 26.22
N THR A 248 3.90 -15.16 25.85
CA THR A 248 4.28 -15.76 24.56
C THR A 248 3.44 -15.20 23.41
N THR A 249 3.96 -15.24 22.19
CA THR A 249 3.21 -14.91 20.96
C THR A 249 1.96 -15.76 20.83
N THR A 250 2.00 -17.01 21.30
CA THR A 250 0.83 -17.90 21.37
C THR A 250 -0.22 -17.39 22.37
N GLN A 251 0.18 -16.95 23.56
CA GLN A 251 -0.73 -16.33 24.54
C GLN A 251 -1.32 -15.04 23.98
N PHE A 252 -0.49 -14.16 23.40
CA PHE A 252 -0.91 -12.93 22.76
C PHE A 252 -1.97 -13.18 21.67
N LYS A 253 -1.71 -14.09 20.71
CA LYS A 253 -2.68 -14.43 19.66
C LYS A 253 -3.94 -15.12 20.21
N SER A 254 -3.83 -15.89 21.29
CA SER A 254 -5.01 -16.50 21.94
C SER A 254 -5.95 -15.47 22.58
N TRP A 255 -5.44 -14.29 22.94
CA TRP A 255 -6.24 -13.19 23.50
C TRP A 255 -6.64 -12.13 22.47
N ASN A 256 -6.19 -12.27 21.23
CA ASN A 256 -6.47 -11.36 20.12
C ASN A 256 -6.75 -12.21 18.88
N THR A 257 -7.92 -12.87 18.87
CA THR A 257 -8.24 -13.98 17.98
C THR A 257 -8.39 -13.60 16.50
N GLU A 258 -8.50 -12.30 16.20
CA GLU A 258 -8.56 -11.79 14.83
C GLU A 258 -7.21 -11.32 14.30
N ILE A 259 -6.13 -11.47 15.07
CA ILE A 259 -4.77 -11.29 14.54
C ILE A 259 -4.38 -12.52 13.73
N ASP A 260 -3.92 -12.31 12.50
CA ASP A 260 -3.55 -13.37 11.58
C ASP A 260 -2.27 -14.12 12.01
N ALA A 261 -1.99 -15.24 11.33
CA ALA A 261 -0.87 -16.10 11.68
C ALA A 261 0.48 -15.39 11.44
N GLU A 262 0.54 -14.51 10.45
CA GLU A 262 1.72 -13.73 10.02
C GLU A 262 1.92 -12.45 10.85
N CYS A 263 0.97 -12.13 11.73
CA CYS A 263 0.88 -10.86 12.44
C CYS A 263 0.91 -9.61 11.53
N SER A 264 0.37 -9.73 10.33
CA SER A 264 0.42 -8.67 9.32
C SER A 264 -0.67 -7.62 9.49
N ASN A 265 -1.69 -7.91 10.30
CA ASN A 265 -2.88 -7.11 10.47
C ASN A 265 -2.97 -6.36 11.82
N LEU A 266 -1.84 -6.03 12.45
CA LEU A 266 -1.81 -5.16 13.64
C LEU A 266 -2.14 -3.70 13.28
N TRP A 267 -3.16 -3.12 13.93
CA TRP A 267 -3.63 -1.77 13.60
C TRP A 267 -2.93 -0.71 14.45
N LEU A 268 -2.15 0.16 13.81
CA LEU A 268 -1.47 1.26 14.48
C LEU A 268 -2.46 2.17 15.23
N GLY A 269 -2.15 2.46 16.49
CA GLY A 269 -2.97 3.31 17.35
C GLY A 269 -4.13 2.59 18.04
N TYR A 270 -4.36 1.31 17.76
CA TYR A 270 -5.39 0.50 18.42
C TYR A 270 -4.82 -0.30 19.59
N TYR A 271 -5.66 -0.62 20.57
CA TYR A 271 -5.29 -1.41 21.73
C TYR A 271 -5.53 -2.90 21.49
N VAL A 272 -4.54 -3.71 21.83
CA VAL A 272 -4.59 -5.18 21.83
C VAL A 272 -4.52 -5.72 23.26
N CYS A 273 -5.07 -6.90 23.48
CA CYS A 273 -5.04 -7.56 24.78
C CYS A 273 -3.67 -8.16 25.08
N VAL A 274 -3.13 -7.86 26.26
CA VAL A 274 -1.82 -8.35 26.71
C VAL A 274 -1.86 -8.93 28.12
N HIS A 275 -3.04 -8.99 28.74
CA HIS A 275 -3.25 -9.70 29.99
C HIS A 275 -4.71 -10.07 30.15
N VAL A 276 -4.95 -11.25 30.73
CA VAL A 276 -6.27 -11.71 31.19
C VAL A 276 -6.12 -12.23 32.63
N PRO A 277 -7.16 -12.18 33.47
CA PRO A 277 -7.11 -12.70 34.84
C PRO A 277 -6.68 -14.16 34.89
N GLY A 278 -5.66 -14.46 35.72
CA GLY A 278 -5.11 -15.81 35.89
C GLY A 278 -4.04 -16.22 34.86
N ALA A 279 -3.63 -15.31 33.97
CA ALA A 279 -2.52 -15.55 33.06
C ALA A 279 -1.20 -15.76 33.82
N VAL A 280 -0.51 -16.88 33.54
CA VAL A 280 0.86 -17.08 34.01
C VAL A 280 1.80 -16.27 33.12
N THR A 281 2.30 -15.14 33.63
CA THR A 281 3.40 -14.40 33.00
C THR A 281 4.66 -15.25 33.10
N GLN A 282 5.36 -15.47 31.98
CA GLN A 282 6.64 -16.15 32.04
C GLN A 282 7.67 -15.19 32.63
N LYS A 283 7.90 -15.31 33.95
CA LYS A 283 9.16 -14.88 34.55
C LYS A 283 10.28 -15.66 33.87
N PRO A 284 11.36 -15.02 33.38
CA PRO A 284 12.48 -15.73 32.78
C PRO A 284 13.05 -16.74 33.78
N THR A 285 12.91 -18.03 33.48
CA THR A 285 13.58 -19.08 34.25
C THR A 285 15.08 -18.94 34.03
N THR A 286 15.76 -18.76 35.15
CA THR A 286 17.17 -18.44 35.28
C THR A 286 18.03 -19.60 34.80
N THR A 287 18.88 -19.39 33.79
CA THR A 287 20.11 -20.16 33.61
C THR A 287 21.29 -19.21 33.35
N THR A 288 22.07 -19.05 34.41
CA THR A 288 23.49 -18.64 34.48
C THR A 288 23.89 -17.19 34.12
N LYS A 289 23.89 -16.36 35.17
CA LYS A 289 24.85 -15.29 35.53
C LYS A 289 25.85 -14.82 34.47
N ALA A 290 25.60 -13.62 33.93
CA ALA A 290 26.63 -12.61 33.69
C ALA A 290 26.03 -11.20 33.89
N THR A 291 26.87 -10.31 34.41
CA THR A 291 26.62 -9.00 35.04
C THR A 291 25.79 -8.02 34.21
N SER A 292 24.92 -7.27 34.91
CA SER A 292 24.07 -6.21 34.38
C SER A 292 24.85 -5.04 33.76
N THR A 293 24.42 -4.58 32.59
CA THR A 293 24.65 -3.21 32.11
C THR A 293 23.32 -2.68 31.53
N ALA A 294 23.07 -1.39 31.70
CA ALA A 294 21.85 -0.61 31.41
C ALA A 294 21.02 -1.01 30.15
N PRO A 295 19.69 -0.73 30.11
CA PRO A 295 18.85 -1.07 28.96
C PRO A 295 19.35 -0.37 27.69
N ALA A 296 19.68 -1.18 26.68
CA ALA A 296 20.20 -0.75 25.40
C ALA A 296 19.19 0.11 24.65
N ALA A 297 19.67 1.20 24.04
CA ALA A 297 18.89 2.07 23.18
C ALA A 297 18.24 1.24 22.05
N THR A 298 16.91 1.15 22.04
CA THR A 298 16.17 0.59 20.92
C THR A 298 16.17 1.60 19.78
N ASN A 299 16.63 1.21 18.59
CA ASN A 299 16.70 2.06 17.39
C ASN A 299 15.31 2.33 16.81
N SER A 300 14.48 3.12 17.51
CA SER A 300 13.10 3.48 17.14
C SER A 300 12.84 4.97 17.43
N PRO A 301 12.07 5.69 16.58
CA PRO A 301 11.35 5.22 15.39
C PRO A 301 12.26 5.02 14.17
N GLN A 302 11.94 4.09 13.27
CA GLN A 302 12.71 3.81 12.04
C GLN A 302 12.04 4.40 10.80
N MET A 303 12.82 4.84 9.81
CA MET A 303 12.28 5.26 8.51
C MET A 303 11.69 4.05 7.75
N PRO A 304 10.61 4.24 6.96
CA PRO A 304 10.11 3.19 6.08
C PRO A 304 11.15 2.72 5.07
N GLY A 305 10.98 1.51 4.52
CA GLY A 305 11.82 1.00 3.45
C GLY A 305 13.23 0.57 3.86
N ILE A 306 13.52 0.49 5.16
CA ILE A 306 14.74 -0.16 5.67
C ILE A 306 14.74 -1.65 5.28
N VAL A 307 15.88 -2.13 4.79
CA VAL A 307 16.07 -3.54 4.46
C VAL A 307 15.91 -4.43 5.69
N SER A 308 15.31 -5.61 5.50
CA SER A 308 14.97 -6.54 6.60
C SER A 308 16.19 -7.14 7.30
N ASN A 309 17.35 -7.15 6.64
CA ASN A 309 18.63 -7.61 7.18
C ASN A 309 19.48 -6.49 7.80
N CYS A 310 18.86 -5.35 8.13
CA CYS A 310 19.54 -4.27 8.83
C CYS A 310 19.92 -4.66 10.26
N ASP A 311 21.18 -4.47 10.60
CA ASP A 311 21.76 -4.79 11.92
C ASP A 311 22.65 -3.66 12.46
N GLY A 312 22.72 -2.52 11.75
CA GLY A 312 23.28 -1.27 12.26
C GLY A 312 22.43 -0.08 11.88
N TYR A 313 22.17 0.78 12.86
CA TYR A 313 21.27 1.92 12.72
C TYR A 313 21.94 3.23 13.10
N TYR A 314 21.49 4.31 12.47
CA TYR A 314 21.89 5.67 12.78
C TYR A 314 20.65 6.54 12.96
N LYS A 315 20.58 7.30 14.06
CA LYS A 315 19.52 8.28 14.29
C LYS A 315 19.87 9.56 13.55
N VAL A 316 19.04 9.95 12.59
CA VAL A 316 19.20 11.17 11.81
C VAL A 316 19.12 12.39 12.74
N ALA A 317 20.12 13.25 12.67
CA ALA A 317 20.17 14.55 13.32
C ALA A 317 19.86 15.68 12.33
N SER A 318 19.52 16.86 12.86
CA SER A 318 19.32 18.05 12.03
C SER A 318 20.60 18.41 11.28
N GLY A 319 20.51 18.60 9.96
CA GLY A 319 21.64 18.93 9.08
C GLY A 319 22.37 17.72 8.50
N ASP A 320 21.96 16.49 8.80
CA ASP A 320 22.52 15.30 8.18
C ASP A 320 22.15 15.17 6.70
N GLN A 321 23.13 14.71 5.91
CA GLN A 321 22.94 14.32 4.51
C GLN A 321 23.30 12.83 4.33
N CYS A 322 22.68 12.16 3.37
CA CYS A 322 22.91 10.73 3.09
C CYS A 322 24.38 10.43 2.83
N SER A 323 25.08 11.28 2.08
CA SER A 323 26.52 11.14 1.81
C SER A 323 27.36 11.26 3.07
N THR A 324 27.02 12.17 3.98
CA THR A 324 27.75 12.35 5.25
C THR A 324 27.51 11.21 6.23
N ILE A 325 26.29 10.66 6.27
CA ILE A 325 25.97 9.47 7.07
C ILE A 325 26.71 8.26 6.47
N ALA A 326 26.58 8.02 5.17
CA ALA A 326 27.22 6.90 4.48
C ALA A 326 28.74 6.89 4.71
N ALA A 327 29.40 8.05 4.53
CA ALA A 327 30.83 8.20 4.75
C ALA A 327 31.24 7.89 6.21
N LYS A 328 30.43 8.27 7.19
CA LYS A 328 30.68 7.97 8.62
C LYS A 328 30.74 6.47 8.90
N TYR A 329 29.97 5.68 8.16
CA TYR A 329 29.91 4.21 8.30
C TYR A 329 30.75 3.49 7.24
N GLY A 330 31.54 4.22 6.43
CA GLY A 330 32.43 3.64 5.43
C GLY A 330 31.71 2.93 4.27
N ILE A 331 30.45 3.29 4.00
CA ILE A 331 29.65 2.79 2.88
C ILE A 331 29.46 3.88 1.83
N THR A 332 29.13 3.51 0.59
CA THR A 332 28.80 4.49 -0.46
C THR A 332 27.39 5.05 -0.25
N THR A 333 27.11 6.23 -0.81
CA THR A 333 25.74 6.78 -0.81
C THR A 333 24.76 5.80 -1.46
N ASP A 334 25.14 5.14 -2.54
CA ASP A 334 24.29 4.14 -3.22
C ASP A 334 24.00 2.93 -2.33
N GLN A 335 24.99 2.45 -1.57
CA GLN A 335 24.77 1.40 -0.57
C GLN A 335 23.80 1.86 0.51
N PHE A 336 24.00 3.06 1.05
CA PHE A 336 23.09 3.64 2.03
C PHE A 336 21.65 3.74 1.51
N LEU A 337 21.45 4.22 0.28
CA LEU A 337 20.13 4.27 -0.35
C LEU A 337 19.56 2.87 -0.60
N SER A 338 20.38 1.89 -0.97
CA SER A 338 19.93 0.50 -1.12
C SER A 338 19.45 -0.12 0.20
N TYR A 339 20.01 0.32 1.33
CA TYR A 339 19.58 -0.15 2.67
C TYR A 339 18.31 0.56 3.15
N ASN A 340 17.93 1.67 2.52
CA ASN A 340 16.85 2.56 2.94
C ASN A 340 16.03 3.00 1.71
N SER A 341 15.28 2.08 1.13
CA SER A 341 14.63 2.25 -0.18
C SER A 341 13.59 3.38 -0.28
N TYR A 342 13.09 3.87 0.87
CA TYR A 342 12.20 5.05 0.90
C TYR A 342 12.96 6.36 0.66
N ILE A 343 14.25 6.42 0.98
CA ILE A 343 15.06 7.64 0.83
C ILE A 343 15.37 7.85 -0.65
N ASN A 344 15.05 9.02 -1.16
CA ASN A 344 15.28 9.35 -2.56
C ASN A 344 16.76 9.69 -2.83
N ALA A 345 17.17 9.65 -4.10
CA ALA A 345 18.54 9.92 -4.51
C ALA A 345 19.05 11.34 -4.15
N GLN A 346 18.13 12.31 -3.98
CA GLN A 346 18.47 13.67 -3.57
C GLN A 346 18.60 13.81 -2.05
N CYS A 347 18.34 12.75 -1.29
CA CYS A 347 18.28 12.73 0.17
C CYS A 347 17.32 13.79 0.77
N SER A 348 16.36 14.28 -0.01
CA SER A 348 15.51 15.41 0.42
C SER A 348 14.40 15.01 1.38
N ASN A 349 14.19 13.70 1.58
CA ASN A 349 13.15 13.14 2.44
C ASN A 349 13.71 12.38 3.65
N LEU A 350 14.93 12.72 4.09
CA LEU A 350 15.52 12.18 5.32
C LEU A 350 14.83 12.79 6.55
N TRP A 351 14.30 11.95 7.46
CA TRP A 351 13.52 12.42 8.60
C TRP A 351 14.38 12.54 9.85
N VAL A 352 14.48 13.76 10.40
CA VAL A 352 15.17 14.00 11.67
C VAL A 352 14.52 13.19 12.79
N ASP A 353 15.34 12.69 13.71
CA ASP A 353 14.98 11.84 14.84
C ASP A 353 14.49 10.43 14.51
N TYR A 354 14.52 10.04 13.23
CA TYR A 354 14.28 8.67 12.80
C TYR A 354 15.59 7.91 12.59
N TYR A 355 15.55 6.60 12.79
CA TYR A 355 16.65 5.70 12.54
C TYR A 355 16.63 5.23 11.08
N VAL A 356 17.82 5.24 10.48
CA VAL A 356 18.10 4.71 9.14
C VAL A 356 19.10 3.57 9.25
N CYS A 357 19.06 2.66 8.28
CA CYS A 357 20.00 1.57 8.19
C CYS A 357 21.36 2.05 7.67
N VAL A 358 22.42 1.71 8.37
CA VAL A 358 23.80 2.05 8.00
C VAL A 358 24.69 0.81 7.90
N HIS A 359 24.16 -0.35 8.27
CA HIS A 359 24.79 -1.63 8.07
C HIS A 359 23.71 -2.69 7.91
N ALA A 360 23.82 -3.49 6.85
CA ALA A 360 22.95 -4.62 6.60
C ALA A 360 23.81 -5.86 6.36
N THR A 361 23.59 -6.89 7.17
CA THR A 361 24.35 -8.14 7.04
C THR A 361 23.88 -8.89 5.79
N PRO A 362 24.77 -9.12 4.81
CA PRO A 362 24.38 -9.72 3.54
C PRO A 362 23.96 -11.19 3.70
N SER A 363 23.25 -11.71 2.71
CA SER A 363 22.80 -13.10 2.67
C SER A 363 23.00 -13.67 1.26
N PRO A 364 23.43 -14.95 1.12
CA PRO A 364 23.68 -15.93 2.18
C PRO A 364 25.11 -15.84 2.77
N LEU A 365 25.24 -16.12 4.07
CA LEU A 365 26.52 -16.16 4.77
C LEU A 365 27.13 -17.57 4.77
N MET A 366 28.46 -17.67 4.64
CA MET A 366 29.15 -18.93 4.92
C MET A 366 29.04 -19.30 6.42
N PRO A 367 28.93 -20.59 6.77
CA PRO A 367 29.00 -21.04 8.15
C PRO A 367 30.30 -20.61 8.83
N GLY A 368 30.24 -20.30 10.13
CA GLY A 368 31.43 -19.97 10.92
C GLY A 368 31.98 -18.55 10.75
N ILE A 369 31.24 -17.64 10.10
CA ILE A 369 31.54 -16.20 10.16
C ILE A 369 31.55 -15.72 11.61
N ALA A 370 32.49 -14.84 11.94
CA ALA A 370 32.58 -14.18 13.23
C ALA A 370 31.32 -13.33 13.49
N GLY A 371 30.72 -13.48 14.67
CA GLY A 371 29.48 -12.77 15.03
C GLY A 371 29.60 -11.25 15.11
N ASN A 372 30.82 -10.72 15.16
CA ASN A 372 31.10 -9.28 15.14
C ASN A 372 31.56 -8.77 13.76
N CYS A 373 31.36 -9.53 12.68
CA CYS A 373 31.76 -9.10 11.35
C CYS A 373 31.13 -7.75 10.95
N LYS A 374 31.97 -6.86 10.41
CA LYS A 374 31.60 -5.52 9.92
C LYS A 374 31.83 -5.33 8.44
N ARG A 375 32.64 -6.19 7.83
CA ARG A 375 32.96 -6.13 6.40
C ARG A 375 32.86 -7.51 5.80
N TYR A 376 32.14 -7.60 4.69
CA TYR A 376 31.86 -8.85 4.00
C TYR A 376 32.42 -8.81 2.58
N HIS A 377 32.85 -9.97 2.09
CA HIS A 377 33.22 -10.18 0.70
C HIS A 377 32.37 -11.29 0.12
N GLN A 378 31.72 -11.05 -1.02
CA GLN A 378 31.01 -12.09 -1.75
C GLN A 378 32.01 -12.90 -2.55
N VAL A 379 32.09 -14.20 -2.31
CA VAL A 379 32.98 -15.12 -3.04
C VAL A 379 32.57 -15.18 -4.50
N LYS A 380 33.48 -14.80 -5.40
CA LYS A 380 33.31 -14.82 -6.86
C LYS A 380 34.15 -15.94 -7.48
N SER A 381 33.86 -16.24 -8.74
CA SER A 381 34.67 -17.20 -9.50
C SER A 381 36.12 -16.71 -9.59
N GLY A 382 37.06 -17.59 -9.26
CA GLY A 382 38.49 -17.28 -9.22
C GLY A 382 39.00 -16.70 -7.90
N ASP A 383 38.14 -16.46 -6.92
CA ASP A 383 38.59 -16.06 -5.59
C ASP A 383 39.32 -17.20 -4.87
N SER A 384 40.37 -16.81 -4.14
CA SER A 384 41.04 -17.63 -3.14
C SER A 384 41.04 -16.90 -1.80
N CYS A 385 41.21 -17.61 -0.69
CA CYS A 385 41.29 -16.97 0.61
C CYS A 385 42.45 -15.97 0.69
N SER A 386 43.57 -16.29 0.03
CA SER A 386 44.73 -15.39 -0.03
C SER A 386 44.43 -14.12 -0.81
N SER A 387 43.73 -14.21 -1.95
CA SER A 387 43.35 -13.03 -2.73
C SER A 387 42.29 -12.17 -2.02
N ILE A 388 41.32 -12.78 -1.35
CA ILE A 388 40.32 -12.09 -0.53
C ILE A 388 40.98 -11.42 0.68
N ALA A 389 41.82 -12.14 1.42
CA ALA A 389 42.52 -11.59 2.58
C ALA A 389 43.40 -10.39 2.19
N SER A 390 44.14 -10.52 1.09
CA SER A 390 45.01 -9.46 0.59
C SER A 390 44.23 -8.23 0.13
N SER A 391 43.09 -8.40 -0.56
CA SER A 391 42.26 -7.27 -1.00
C SER A 391 41.59 -6.54 0.19
N ALA A 392 41.33 -7.27 1.27
CA ALA A 392 40.84 -6.72 2.53
C ALA A 392 41.94 -6.14 3.43
N GLY A 393 43.22 -6.32 3.07
CA GLY A 393 44.36 -5.87 3.87
C GLY A 393 44.59 -6.67 5.16
N ILE A 394 44.18 -7.94 5.20
CA ILE A 394 44.34 -8.85 6.33
C ILE A 394 45.19 -10.07 5.96
N THR A 395 45.77 -10.74 6.96
CA THR A 395 46.50 -12.00 6.75
C THR A 395 45.53 -13.17 6.51
N PHE A 396 45.99 -14.22 5.83
CA PHE A 396 45.21 -15.46 5.68
C PHE A 396 44.79 -16.06 7.02
N ASN A 397 45.64 -15.94 8.05
CA ASN A 397 45.33 -16.42 9.39
C ASN A 397 44.20 -15.61 10.05
N GLN A 398 44.20 -14.28 9.92
CA GLN A 398 43.09 -13.42 10.36
C GLN A 398 41.80 -13.74 9.60
N PHE A 399 41.89 -13.92 8.28
CA PHE A 399 40.72 -14.33 7.48
C PHE A 399 40.10 -15.62 8.01
N ARG A 400 40.90 -16.64 8.33
CA ARG A 400 40.40 -17.89 8.93
C ARG A 400 39.90 -17.73 10.36
N GLN A 401 40.44 -16.80 11.15
CA GLN A 401 39.88 -16.48 12.46
C GLN A 401 38.49 -15.86 12.35
N TYR A 402 38.27 -15.03 11.33
CA TYR A 402 36.96 -14.41 11.07
C TYR A 402 35.97 -15.38 10.41
N ASN A 403 36.45 -16.50 9.86
CA ASN A 403 35.66 -17.50 9.14
C ASN A 403 36.07 -18.90 9.58
N THR A 404 35.68 -19.29 10.79
CA THR A 404 36.22 -20.46 11.50
C THR A 404 35.98 -21.81 10.82
N GLN A 405 34.98 -21.89 9.94
CA GLN A 405 34.72 -23.09 9.15
C GLN A 405 35.40 -23.10 7.78
N VAL A 406 36.10 -22.02 7.39
CA VAL A 406 36.97 -22.07 6.21
C VAL A 406 38.23 -22.88 6.54
N ASN A 407 38.46 -23.94 5.77
CA ASN A 407 39.56 -24.86 6.01
C ASN A 407 40.92 -24.25 5.62
N ALA A 408 42.01 -24.88 6.07
CA ALA A 408 43.37 -24.38 5.83
C ALA A 408 43.75 -24.38 4.35
N ASP A 409 43.16 -25.28 3.56
CA ASP A 409 43.43 -25.39 2.12
C ASP A 409 42.56 -24.44 1.28
N CYS A 410 41.66 -23.69 1.92
CA CYS A 410 40.68 -22.81 1.28
C CYS A 410 39.79 -23.51 0.23
N SER A 411 39.65 -24.83 0.28
CA SER A 411 38.94 -25.61 -0.74
C SER A 411 37.40 -25.57 -0.59
N ASN A 412 36.91 -24.96 0.49
CA ASN A 412 35.49 -24.96 0.85
C ASN A 412 34.82 -23.58 0.80
N LEU A 413 35.37 -22.62 0.04
CA LEU A 413 34.67 -21.37 -0.28
C LEU A 413 33.46 -21.64 -1.19
N TRP A 414 32.32 -21.07 -0.85
CA TRP A 414 31.08 -21.25 -1.62
C TRP A 414 30.83 -20.04 -2.50
N LEU A 415 30.81 -20.26 -3.82
CA LEU A 415 30.54 -19.20 -4.79
C LEU A 415 29.18 -18.55 -4.53
N GLY A 416 29.13 -17.22 -4.52
CA GLY A 416 27.94 -16.42 -4.24
C GLY A 416 27.63 -16.19 -2.76
N TYR A 417 28.32 -16.88 -1.84
CA TYR A 417 28.17 -16.66 -0.39
C TYR A 417 29.13 -15.58 0.09
N TYR A 418 28.80 -14.99 1.23
CA TYR A 418 29.62 -13.97 1.87
C TYR A 418 30.55 -14.58 2.93
N VAL A 419 31.78 -14.07 2.98
CA VAL A 419 32.80 -14.32 4.01
C VAL A 419 33.14 -13.03 4.74
N CYS A 420 33.56 -13.13 5.99
CA CYS A 420 33.99 -11.98 6.78
C CYS A 420 35.42 -11.55 6.42
N THR A 421 35.61 -10.25 6.21
CA THR A 421 36.90 -9.65 5.88
C THR A 421 37.31 -8.54 6.84
N GLY A 422 36.46 -8.21 7.82
CA GLY A 422 36.77 -7.26 8.88
C GLY A 422 35.76 -7.34 10.01
N VAL A 423 36.24 -7.21 11.24
CA VAL A 423 35.49 -7.29 12.50
C VAL A 423 35.58 -6.01 13.30
#